data_AF-A0A9D8MS53-F1
#
_entry.id   AF-A0A9D8MS53-F1
#
_cell.length_a   1.000
_cell.length_b   1.000
_cell.length_c   1.000
_cell.angle_alpha   90.00
_cell.angle_beta   90.00
_cell.angle_gamma   90.00
#
_symmetry.space_group_name_H-M   'P 1'
#
loop_
_entity.id
_entity.type
_entity.pdbx_description
1 polymer ?
#
loop_
_entity_poly.entity_id
_entity_poly.type
_entity_poly.pdbx_seq_one_letter_code
_entity_poly.pdbx_strand_id
1 'polypeptide(L)'
;MKHLYYSLCLAFVALFLFSCTGNKTNNSEEGSDSTATSVEATSNSDESNEQGVIDFITEMYNNKDYEDYEFLENHCSPEMLKKLQEDYEYESEGVAYAVWDFRSDAQDGPSDKHEIISVEPQGDDWYKYEFYDMGVKGSHLIKVVAADGTFKIEDLK
;
A
#
# COMPACT_ATOMS: atom_id res chain seq x y z
N MET A 1 34.85 -20.00 -7.45
CA MET A 1 34.26 -21.36 -7.49
C MET A 1 34.01 -21.85 -6.07
N LYS A 2 32.78 -21.68 -5.59
CA LYS A 2 32.19 -22.44 -4.48
C LYS A 2 30.72 -22.64 -4.86
N HIS A 3 30.41 -23.81 -5.41
CA HIS A 3 29.05 -24.29 -5.50
C HIS A 3 28.68 -24.83 -4.12
N LEU A 4 27.52 -24.45 -3.59
CA LEU A 4 26.88 -25.23 -2.54
C LEU A 4 25.37 -25.26 -2.79
N TYR A 5 24.91 -26.45 -3.16
CA TYR A 5 23.52 -26.86 -3.28
C TYR A 5 22.90 -27.06 -1.90
N TYR A 6 21.67 -26.60 -1.69
CA TYR A 6 20.73 -27.05 -0.65
C TYR A 6 19.32 -26.63 -1.08
N SER A 7 18.23 -27.31 -0.80
CA SER A 7 17.89 -28.72 -0.63
C SER A 7 16.36 -28.73 -0.73
N LEU A 8 15.84 -29.70 -1.46
CA LEU A 8 14.42 -29.99 -1.67
C LEU A 8 13.71 -30.36 -0.34
N CYS A 9 12.37 -30.20 -0.35
CA CYS A 9 11.34 -30.70 0.60
C CYS A 9 11.06 -29.76 1.80
N LEU A 10 9.82 -29.41 2.16
CA LEU A 10 8.57 -30.19 2.16
C LEU A 10 7.33 -29.31 1.91
N ALA A 11 6.37 -29.90 1.21
CA ALA A 11 4.98 -29.45 1.17
C ALA A 11 4.29 -29.64 2.53
N PHE A 12 3.43 -28.67 2.90
CA PHE A 12 2.29 -28.93 3.77
C PHE A 12 1.04 -28.26 3.20
N VAL A 13 0.14 -29.12 2.74
CA VAL A 13 -1.25 -28.82 2.39
C VAL A 13 -2.05 -28.77 3.70
N ALA A 14 -2.84 -27.72 3.89
CA ALA A 14 -3.98 -27.76 4.81
C ALA A 14 -5.15 -26.98 4.19
N LEU A 15 -6.02 -27.72 3.53
CA LEU A 15 -7.39 -27.33 3.21
C LEU A 15 -8.20 -27.31 4.51
N PHE A 16 -8.75 -26.15 4.88
CA PHE A 16 -9.89 -26.09 5.80
C PHE A 16 -11.10 -25.56 5.05
N LEU A 17 -11.96 -26.49 4.62
CA LEU A 17 -13.34 -26.21 4.27
C LEU A 17 -14.18 -26.32 5.54
N PHE A 18 -14.77 -25.22 5.99
CA PHE A 18 -15.92 -25.25 6.89
C PHE A 18 -17.17 -24.88 6.09
N SER A 19 -17.98 -25.89 5.79
CA SER A 19 -19.39 -25.75 5.45
C SER A 19 -20.20 -26.46 6.52
N CYS A 20 -21.23 -25.80 7.06
CA CYS A 20 -22.52 -26.42 7.43
C CYS A 20 -23.54 -25.34 7.87
N THR A 21 -24.42 -25.00 6.92
CA THR A 21 -25.89 -24.98 6.99
C THR A 21 -26.59 -25.01 8.36
N GLY A 22 -27.56 -24.10 8.52
CA GLY A 22 -28.65 -24.20 9.52
C GLY A 22 -29.80 -23.23 9.23
N ASN A 23 -30.78 -23.70 8.47
CA ASN A 23 -32.00 -22.98 8.05
C ASN A 23 -33.10 -23.07 9.14
N LYS A 24 -33.89 -22.01 9.37
CA LYS A 24 -35.30 -22.12 9.82
C LYS A 24 -36.07 -20.81 9.67
N THR A 25 -37.01 -20.85 8.73
CA THR A 25 -38.19 -20.02 8.52
C THR A 25 -39.12 -19.97 9.73
N ASN A 26 -39.84 -18.86 9.91
CA ASN A 26 -41.28 -18.81 10.22
C ASN A 26 -41.85 -17.41 9.88
N ASN A 27 -42.99 -17.40 9.18
CA ASN A 27 -43.79 -16.23 8.83
C ASN A 27 -44.69 -15.79 10.00
N SER A 28 -45.00 -14.50 10.11
CA SER A 28 -46.34 -13.91 9.84
C SER A 28 -46.57 -12.57 10.56
N GLU A 29 -46.73 -11.54 9.71
CA GLU A 29 -47.73 -10.45 9.71
C GLU A 29 -47.92 -9.48 10.90
N GLU A 30 -47.57 -8.23 10.58
CA GLU A 30 -48.38 -6.99 10.64
C GLU A 30 -48.56 -6.27 12.00
N GLY A 31 -47.89 -5.12 12.10
CA GLY A 31 -48.06 -4.14 13.18
C GLY A 31 -47.20 -2.90 12.93
N SER A 32 -47.82 -1.88 12.32
CA SER A 32 -47.29 -0.56 12.04
C SER A 32 -46.68 0.12 13.26
N ASP A 33 -45.41 0.52 13.19
CA ASP A 33 -44.91 1.72 13.87
C ASP A 33 -43.64 2.25 13.21
N SER A 34 -43.70 3.50 12.77
CA SER A 34 -42.57 4.24 12.24
C SER A 34 -41.73 4.72 13.41
N THR A 35 -40.53 4.16 13.59
CA THR A 35 -39.46 4.87 14.30
C THR A 35 -38.13 4.58 13.63
N ALA A 36 -37.44 5.68 13.31
CA ALA A 36 -36.29 5.79 12.46
C ALA A 36 -35.13 4.85 12.82
N THR A 37 -34.62 4.19 11.78
CA THR A 37 -33.21 4.05 11.43
C THR A 37 -32.21 4.51 12.50
N SER A 38 -31.51 3.53 13.07
CA SER A 38 -30.13 3.69 13.54
C SER A 38 -29.37 2.41 13.22
N VAL A 39 -29.20 2.19 11.92
CA VAL A 39 -28.16 1.31 11.38
C VAL A 39 -27.19 2.20 10.59
N GLU A 40 -25.91 2.03 10.91
CA GLU A 40 -24.73 2.38 10.11
C GLU A 40 -24.26 3.85 10.12
N ALA A 41 -23.26 4.10 10.98
CA ALA A 41 -22.29 5.19 10.85
C ALA A 41 -20.86 4.63 10.97
N THR A 42 -20.57 3.57 10.20
CA THR A 42 -19.21 2.98 10.13
C THR A 42 -18.72 2.85 8.68
N SER A 43 -19.59 2.91 7.68
CA SER A 43 -19.18 2.74 6.27
C SER A 43 -18.62 4.00 5.60
N ASN A 44 -18.89 5.20 6.12
CA ASN A 44 -18.51 6.45 5.43
C ASN A 44 -17.09 6.95 5.76
N SER A 45 -16.52 6.60 6.92
CA SER A 45 -15.16 7.03 7.27
C SER A 45 -14.10 6.24 6.51
N ASP A 46 -14.32 4.93 6.39
CA ASP A 46 -13.29 4.01 5.91
C ASP A 46 -13.10 4.14 4.40
N GLU A 47 -14.19 4.26 3.64
CA GLU A 47 -14.12 4.57 2.20
C GLU A 47 -13.49 5.94 1.93
N SER A 48 -13.79 6.95 2.75
CA SER A 48 -13.19 8.29 2.60
C SER A 48 -11.68 8.31 2.90
N ASN A 49 -11.26 7.50 3.87
CA ASN A 49 -9.84 7.35 4.23
C ASN A 49 -9.09 6.59 3.13
N GLU A 50 -9.69 5.52 2.59
CA GLU A 50 -9.08 4.76 1.49
C GLU A 50 -8.88 5.63 0.25
N GLN A 51 -9.89 6.40 -0.16
CA GLN A 51 -9.74 7.34 -1.27
C GLN A 51 -8.66 8.38 -1.01
N GLY A 52 -8.58 8.91 0.22
CA GLY A 52 -7.52 9.85 0.61
C GLY A 52 -6.11 9.24 0.51
N VAL A 53 -5.94 7.95 0.86
CA VAL A 53 -4.66 7.26 0.69
C VAL A 53 -4.34 7.04 -0.80
N ILE A 54 -5.33 6.69 -1.62
CA ILE A 54 -5.17 6.54 -3.07
C ILE A 54 -4.71 7.88 -3.69
N ASP A 55 -5.35 8.97 -3.30
CA ASP A 55 -5.01 10.32 -3.76
C ASP A 55 -3.58 10.69 -3.31
N PHE A 56 -3.24 10.44 -2.05
CA PHE A 56 -1.90 10.67 -1.50
C PHE A 56 -0.80 9.92 -2.27
N ILE A 57 -0.98 8.61 -2.53
CA ILE A 57 -0.01 7.81 -3.30
C ILE A 57 0.11 8.36 -4.73
N THR A 58 -1.03 8.74 -5.32
CA THR A 58 -1.10 9.28 -6.68
C THR A 58 -0.36 10.60 -6.81
N GLU A 59 -0.62 11.54 -5.92
CA GLU A 59 0.03 12.86 -5.92
C GLU A 59 1.53 12.73 -5.63
N MET A 60 1.90 11.99 -4.58
CA MET A 60 3.30 11.75 -4.20
C MET A 60 4.12 11.24 -5.37
N TYR A 61 3.61 10.21 -6.07
CA TYR A 61 4.35 9.62 -7.19
C TYR A 61 4.37 10.56 -8.41
N ASN A 62 3.23 11.12 -8.81
CA ASN A 62 3.12 11.96 -10.01
C ASN A 62 3.95 13.25 -9.90
N ASN A 63 3.99 13.85 -8.70
CA ASN A 63 4.74 15.07 -8.43
C ASN A 63 6.22 14.80 -8.10
N LYS A 64 6.58 13.53 -7.89
CA LYS A 64 7.89 13.10 -7.42
C LYS A 64 8.24 13.65 -6.03
N ASP A 65 7.25 13.78 -5.16
CA ASP A 65 7.45 14.29 -3.81
C ASP A 65 8.42 13.40 -3.00
N TYR A 66 8.53 12.12 -3.35
CA TYR A 66 9.53 11.21 -2.79
C TYR A 66 11.00 11.59 -3.08
N GLU A 67 11.26 12.52 -4.02
CA GLU A 67 12.61 13.08 -4.25
C GLU A 67 12.93 14.22 -3.26
N ASP A 68 11.93 14.75 -2.54
CA ASP A 68 12.10 15.79 -1.53
C ASP A 68 12.30 15.18 -0.13
N TYR A 69 13.45 15.45 0.47
CA TYR A 69 13.79 14.93 1.79
C TYR A 69 12.89 15.50 2.88
N GLU A 70 12.41 16.74 2.75
CA GLU A 70 11.45 17.31 3.71
C GLU A 70 10.11 16.58 3.62
N PHE A 71 9.67 16.20 2.42
CA PHE A 71 8.48 15.36 2.25
C PHE A 71 8.69 14.00 2.92
N LEU A 72 9.81 13.32 2.66
CA LEU A 72 10.10 12.02 3.28
C LEU A 72 10.14 12.12 4.81
N GLU A 73 10.81 13.11 5.37
CA GLU A 73 10.89 13.30 6.83
C GLU A 73 9.52 13.61 7.45
N ASN A 74 8.63 14.26 6.69
CA ASN A 74 7.27 14.57 7.13
C ASN A 74 6.25 13.46 6.85
N HIS A 75 6.51 12.53 5.94
CA HIS A 75 5.52 11.54 5.50
C HIS A 75 5.97 10.08 5.63
N CYS A 76 7.23 9.79 5.88
CA CYS A 76 7.68 8.43 6.20
C CYS A 76 7.72 8.23 7.73
N SER A 77 7.43 7.01 8.16
CA SER A 77 7.71 6.59 9.54
C SER A 77 9.22 6.52 9.80
N PRO A 78 9.67 6.57 11.07
CA PRO A 78 11.08 6.39 11.40
C PRO A 78 11.67 5.09 10.85
N GLU A 79 10.89 3.99 10.85
CA GLU A 79 11.27 2.70 10.29
C GLU A 79 11.44 2.76 8.76
N MET A 80 10.52 3.43 8.06
CA MET A 80 10.64 3.63 6.61
C MET A 80 11.83 4.51 6.24
N LEU A 81 12.07 5.61 6.97
CA LEU A 81 13.25 6.46 6.77
C LEU A 81 14.54 5.69 7.00
N LYS A 82 14.58 4.87 8.06
CA LYS A 82 15.73 4.01 8.33
C LYS A 82 15.99 3.03 7.20
N LYS A 83 14.94 2.41 6.65
CA LYS A 83 15.06 1.51 5.49
C LYS A 83 15.71 2.22 4.30
N LEU A 84 15.20 3.40 3.94
CA LEU A 84 15.77 4.21 2.85
C LEU A 84 17.24 4.60 3.10
N GLN A 85 17.65 4.79 4.35
CA GLN A 85 19.06 5.03 4.70
C GLN A 85 19.91 3.76 4.57
N GLU A 86 19.37 2.60 4.95
CA GLU A 86 20.06 1.31 4.85
C GLU A 86 20.25 0.89 3.39
N ASP A 87 19.30 1.22 2.51
CA ASP A 87 19.36 0.93 1.08
C ASP A 87 20.22 1.97 0.30
N TYR A 88 20.65 3.06 0.95
CA TYR A 88 21.55 4.04 0.33
C TYR A 88 23.01 3.55 0.34
N GLU A 89 23.47 3.05 -0.80
CA GLU A 89 24.79 2.39 -0.91
C GLU A 89 25.98 3.35 -1.15
N TYR A 90 25.74 4.64 -1.34
CA TYR A 90 26.79 5.61 -1.70
C TYR A 90 27.36 6.35 -0.50
N GLU A 91 28.59 6.86 -0.65
CA GLU A 91 29.19 7.74 0.36
C GLU A 91 28.39 9.05 0.45
N SER A 92 28.00 9.43 1.66
CA SER A 92 27.30 10.68 1.97
C SER A 92 27.97 11.36 3.17
N GLU A 93 28.08 12.69 3.11
CA GLU A 93 28.55 13.50 4.24
C GLU A 93 27.46 13.74 5.30
N GLY A 94 26.24 13.26 5.06
CA GLY A 94 25.08 13.42 5.95
C GLY A 94 24.00 12.36 5.74
N VAL A 95 22.77 12.68 6.18
CA VAL A 95 21.60 11.81 5.94
C VAL A 95 21.34 11.74 4.44
N ALA A 96 21.19 10.52 3.93
CA ALA A 96 20.82 10.25 2.55
C ALA A 96 19.80 9.11 2.51
N TYR A 97 18.82 9.26 1.64
CA TYR A 97 17.73 8.31 1.44
C TYR A 97 17.78 7.76 0.02
N ALA A 98 17.60 6.45 -0.13
CA ALA A 98 17.48 5.73 -1.39
C ALA A 98 16.15 6.06 -2.11
N VAL A 99 15.99 7.30 -2.57
CA VAL A 99 14.75 7.76 -3.24
C VAL A 99 14.41 6.96 -4.51
N TRP A 100 15.39 6.24 -5.07
CA TRP A 100 15.19 5.34 -6.20
C TRP A 100 14.36 4.10 -5.85
N ASP A 101 14.15 3.78 -4.57
CA ASP A 101 13.32 2.64 -4.16
C ASP A 101 11.83 2.82 -4.54
N PHE A 102 11.39 4.05 -4.80
CA PHE A 102 10.03 4.35 -5.28
C PHE A 102 9.88 4.23 -6.80
N ARG A 103 11.00 4.06 -7.52
CA ARG A 103 11.11 4.12 -8.98
C ARG A 103 11.27 2.73 -9.57
N SER A 104 11.25 2.65 -10.91
CA SER A 104 11.66 1.40 -11.55
C SER A 104 13.17 1.20 -11.42
N ASP A 105 13.63 -0.05 -11.50
CA ASP A 105 15.07 -0.38 -11.56
C ASP A 105 15.77 0.18 -12.81
N ALA A 106 15.03 0.81 -13.73
CA ALA A 106 15.59 1.37 -14.95
C ALA A 106 16.22 2.73 -14.68
N GLN A 107 17.49 2.88 -15.03
CA GLN A 107 18.20 4.16 -14.95
C GLN A 107 17.70 5.18 -16.00
N ASP A 108 17.30 4.70 -17.17
CA ASP A 108 16.80 5.51 -18.30
C ASP A 108 15.66 4.75 -18.99
N GLY A 109 14.81 5.48 -19.70
CA GLY A 109 13.63 4.92 -20.32
C GLY A 109 13.30 5.53 -21.69
N PRO A 110 12.33 4.95 -22.41
CA PRO A 110 12.04 5.36 -23.79
C PRO A 110 11.36 6.74 -23.91
N SER A 111 10.99 7.40 -22.81
CA SER A 111 10.34 8.72 -22.80
C SER A 111 10.40 9.38 -21.42
N ASP A 112 9.97 10.63 -21.29
CA ASP A 112 9.86 11.31 -19.98
C ASP A 112 8.56 10.96 -19.22
N LYS A 113 7.81 9.95 -19.65
CA LYS A 113 6.50 9.61 -19.08
C LYS A 113 6.64 9.14 -17.62
N HIS A 114 6.01 9.88 -16.70
CA HIS A 114 6.04 9.59 -15.26
C HIS A 114 4.64 9.80 -14.66
N GLU A 115 3.91 8.72 -14.39
CA GLU A 115 2.55 8.81 -13.84
C GLU A 115 2.09 7.48 -13.23
N ILE A 116 1.19 7.54 -12.25
CA ILE A 116 0.41 6.40 -11.77
C ILE A 116 -0.52 5.89 -12.89
N ILE A 117 -0.60 4.57 -12.98
CA ILE A 117 -1.55 3.83 -13.82
C ILE A 117 -2.75 3.40 -12.97
N SER A 118 -2.50 2.83 -11.80
CA SER A 118 -3.54 2.42 -10.84
C SER A 118 -2.98 2.36 -9.42
N VAL A 119 -3.89 2.48 -8.45
CA VAL A 119 -3.63 2.19 -7.03
C VAL A 119 -4.74 1.27 -6.55
N GLU A 120 -4.37 0.10 -6.04
CA GLU A 120 -5.31 -0.96 -5.65
C GLU A 120 -5.07 -1.39 -4.20
N PRO A 121 -6.07 -1.27 -3.30
CA PRO A 121 -5.98 -1.77 -1.94
C PRO A 121 -5.70 -3.28 -1.91
N GLN A 122 -4.80 -3.71 -1.02
CA GLN A 122 -4.42 -5.11 -0.82
C GLN A 122 -4.82 -5.66 0.57
N GLY A 123 -5.36 -4.80 1.44
CA GLY A 123 -5.65 -5.10 2.84
C GLY A 123 -4.46 -4.81 3.77
N ASP A 124 -4.71 -4.75 5.08
CA ASP A 124 -3.70 -4.44 6.11
C ASP A 124 -2.90 -3.15 5.82
N ASP A 125 -3.60 -2.12 5.32
CA ASP A 125 -3.07 -0.81 4.90
C ASP A 125 -2.06 -0.87 3.74
N TRP A 126 -1.96 -2.00 3.05
CA TRP A 126 -1.15 -2.14 1.85
C TRP A 126 -1.92 -1.73 0.60
N TYR A 127 -1.20 -1.07 -0.30
CA TYR A 127 -1.69 -0.66 -1.61
C TYR A 127 -0.66 -1.09 -2.65
N LYS A 128 -1.14 -1.69 -3.74
CA LYS A 128 -0.31 -1.92 -4.92
C LYS A 128 -0.51 -0.73 -5.85
N TYR A 129 0.55 -0.03 -6.20
CA TYR A 129 0.48 0.99 -7.26
C TYR A 129 1.28 0.54 -8.47
N GLU A 130 0.67 0.65 -9.66
CA GLU A 130 1.34 0.48 -10.94
C GLU A 130 1.60 1.85 -11.54
N PHE A 131 2.74 2.02 -12.20
CA PHE A 131 3.20 3.33 -12.65
C PHE A 131 4.06 3.26 -13.91
N TYR A 132 4.27 4.43 -14.51
CA TYR A 132 5.35 4.69 -15.45
C TYR A 132 6.47 5.48 -14.77
N ASP A 133 7.71 5.07 -14.97
CA ASP A 133 8.95 5.79 -14.63
C ASP A 133 9.78 5.89 -15.91
N MET A 134 9.93 7.10 -16.44
CA MET A 134 10.57 7.34 -17.74
C MET A 134 9.99 6.44 -18.88
N GLY A 135 8.69 6.18 -18.85
CA GLY A 135 8.00 5.31 -19.81
C GLY A 135 8.22 3.80 -19.61
N VAL A 136 8.97 3.39 -18.58
CA VAL A 136 9.06 1.99 -18.13
C VAL A 136 7.92 1.72 -17.17
N LYS A 137 7.17 0.63 -17.38
CA LYS A 137 6.11 0.22 -16.47
C LYS A 137 6.71 -0.47 -15.24
N GLY A 138 6.37 0.00 -14.04
CA GLY A 138 6.76 -0.57 -12.75
C GLY A 138 5.57 -0.82 -11.83
N SER A 139 5.84 -1.44 -10.69
CA SER A 139 4.86 -1.61 -9.60
C SER A 139 5.55 -1.81 -8.26
N HIS A 140 4.98 -1.22 -7.21
CA HIS A 140 5.38 -1.45 -5.82
C HIS A 140 4.18 -1.78 -4.94
N LEU A 141 4.48 -2.37 -3.79
CA LEU A 141 3.56 -2.41 -2.65
C LEU A 141 3.98 -1.33 -1.66
N ILE A 142 3.05 -0.46 -1.27
CA ILE A 142 3.29 0.58 -0.26
C ILE A 142 2.31 0.42 0.89
N LYS A 143 2.80 0.55 2.12
CA LYS A 143 1.95 0.58 3.31
C LYS A 143 1.74 2.02 3.74
N VAL A 144 0.49 2.48 3.78
CA VAL A 144 0.16 3.87 4.14
C VAL A 144 -0.96 3.90 5.17
N VAL A 145 -0.74 4.63 6.26
CA VAL A 145 -1.73 4.80 7.34
C VAL A 145 -2.13 6.26 7.49
N ALA A 146 -3.39 6.50 7.86
CA ALA A 146 -3.83 7.82 8.29
C ALA A 146 -3.44 8.03 9.76
N ALA A 147 -2.58 9.01 10.04
CA ALA A 147 -2.12 9.35 11.37
C ALA A 147 -2.14 10.87 11.58
N ASP A 148 -2.78 11.32 12.66
CA ASP A 148 -2.83 12.73 13.07
C ASP A 148 -3.35 13.70 11.98
N GLY A 149 -4.28 13.24 11.14
CA GLY A 149 -4.84 14.03 10.04
C GLY A 149 -3.92 14.14 8.81
N THR A 150 -2.85 13.34 8.77
CA THR A 150 -1.91 13.20 7.65
C THR A 150 -1.81 11.74 7.22
N PHE A 151 -1.17 11.48 6.07
CA PHE A 151 -0.82 10.12 5.64
C PHE A 151 0.66 9.85 5.90
N LYS A 152 0.95 8.66 6.42
CA LYS A 152 2.29 8.17 6.74
C LYS A 152 2.61 6.90 5.96
N ILE A 153 3.73 6.88 5.28
CA ILE A 153 4.33 5.73 4.60
C ILE A 153 5.09 4.92 5.65
N GLU A 154 4.64 3.69 5.88
CA GLU A 154 5.19 2.80 6.90
C GLU A 154 6.18 1.78 6.32
N ASP A 155 6.01 1.37 5.06
CA ASP A 155 6.89 0.42 4.38
C ASP A 155 6.66 0.46 2.86
N LEU A 156 7.63 -0.05 2.09
CA LEU A 156 7.66 -0.10 0.62
C LEU A 156 8.28 -1.42 0.14
N LYS A 157 7.74 -2.10 -0.86
CA LYS A 157 8.26 -3.40 -1.35
C LYS A 157 8.18 -3.53 -2.86
#